data_AF-A0A3C1DLE9-F1
#
_entry.id   AF-A0A3C1DLE9-F1
#
_cell.length_a   1.000
_cell.length_b   1.000
_cell.length_c   1.000
_cell.angle_alpha   90.00
_cell.angle_beta   90.00
_cell.angle_gamma   90.00
#
_symmetry.space_group_name_H-M   'P 1'
#
loop_
_entity.id
_entity.type
_entity.pdbx_description
1 polymer ?
#
loop_
_entity_poly.entity_id
_entity_poly.type
_entity_poly.pdbx_seq_one_letter_code
_entity_poly.pdbx_strand_id
1 'polypeptide(L)'
;MSISLSKTSHQATLSQTASGGAVGGDPVEALRQRVAQRVVEAYCDSALRFELIRYGVNDLALDSSTAGHVTDMELDSLGCANETKLLEELDGLLRRFTDNDKKLDQKERADAIQIVCRPKSGYSKGLVFDTAERRVVEFCRANRVKVKVGFLRWEIP
;
A
#
# COMPACT_ATOMS: atom_id res chain seq x y z
N MET A 1 -67.44 -20.22 -42.39
CA MET A 1 -66.91 -18.90 -42.80
C MET A 1 -65.71 -18.62 -41.92
N SER A 2 -64.51 -18.80 -42.48
CA SER A 2 -63.24 -18.77 -41.76
C SER A 2 -62.60 -17.40 -41.94
N ILE A 3 -62.33 -16.68 -40.85
CA ILE A 3 -61.76 -15.34 -40.89
C ILE A 3 -60.27 -15.46 -40.57
N SER A 4 -59.45 -15.38 -41.62
CA SER A 4 -58.00 -15.20 -41.53
C SER A 4 -57.69 -13.78 -41.11
N LEU A 5 -56.89 -13.59 -40.06
CA LEU A 5 -56.30 -12.30 -39.70
C LEU A 5 -54.78 -12.36 -39.90
N SER A 6 -54.32 -11.51 -40.81
CA SER A 6 -52.94 -11.40 -41.27
C SER A 6 -52.20 -10.27 -40.53
N LYS A 7 -50.90 -10.52 -40.32
CA LYS A 7 -49.77 -9.56 -40.26
C LYS A 7 -49.80 -8.47 -39.18
N THR A 8 -48.71 -8.40 -38.40
CA THR A 8 -47.67 -7.34 -38.54
C THR A 8 -46.44 -7.77 -37.74
N SER A 9 -45.36 -8.14 -38.43
CA SER A 9 -44.03 -8.37 -37.84
C SER A 9 -43.27 -7.05 -37.82
N HIS A 10 -42.99 -6.53 -36.63
CA HIS A 10 -42.05 -5.42 -36.47
C HIS A 10 -40.61 -5.98 -36.44
N GLN A 11 -39.91 -5.82 -37.55
CA GLN A 11 -38.44 -5.89 -37.56
C GLN A 11 -37.90 -4.61 -36.93
N ALA A 12 -37.30 -4.73 -35.76
CA ALA A 12 -36.44 -3.71 -35.17
C ALA A 12 -35.00 -4.03 -35.56
N THR A 13 -34.48 -3.29 -36.52
CA THR A 13 -33.07 -3.28 -36.90
C THR A 13 -32.28 -2.54 -35.81
N LEU A 14 -31.63 -3.27 -34.91
CA LEU A 14 -30.60 -2.72 -34.03
C LEU A 14 -29.25 -2.87 -34.71
N SER A 15 -28.79 -1.75 -35.26
CA SER A 15 -27.43 -1.56 -35.75
C SER A 15 -26.42 -1.88 -34.66
N GLN A 16 -25.66 -2.97 -34.83
CA GLN A 16 -24.43 -3.21 -34.10
C GLN A 16 -23.36 -2.26 -34.62
N THR A 17 -23.17 -1.13 -33.93
CA THR A 17 -21.88 -0.42 -33.97
C THR A 17 -20.93 -1.14 -33.03
N ALA A 18 -20.13 -2.04 -33.60
CA ALA A 18 -18.94 -2.58 -32.96
C ALA A 18 -17.88 -1.46 -32.88
N SER A 19 -17.69 -0.93 -31.67
CA SER A 19 -16.57 -0.06 -31.34
C SER A 19 -15.56 -0.81 -30.49
N GLY A 20 -14.38 -1.04 -31.06
CA GLY A 20 -13.08 -0.93 -30.37
C GLY A 20 -12.78 -1.91 -29.24
N GLY A 21 -11.90 -2.88 -29.53
CA GLY A 21 -11.38 -3.82 -28.55
C GLY A 21 -10.66 -3.16 -27.36
N ALA A 22 -10.96 -3.68 -26.17
CA ALA A 22 -10.05 -3.73 -25.04
C ALA A 22 -10.05 -5.19 -24.57
N VAL A 23 -8.87 -5.76 -24.36
CA VAL A 23 -8.73 -7.09 -23.76
C VAL A 23 -9.31 -7.00 -22.34
N GLY A 24 -10.56 -7.42 -22.20
CA GLY A 24 -11.35 -7.29 -20.97
C GLY A 24 -10.90 -8.28 -19.91
N GLY A 25 -9.93 -7.87 -19.09
CA GLY A 25 -9.65 -8.48 -17.80
C GLY A 25 -10.26 -7.65 -16.67
N ASP A 26 -10.57 -8.29 -15.54
CA ASP A 26 -10.92 -7.59 -14.30
C ASP A 26 -9.76 -6.67 -13.88
N PRO A 27 -9.96 -5.33 -13.78
CA PRO A 27 -8.93 -4.39 -13.37
C PRO A 27 -8.27 -4.74 -12.02
N VAL A 28 -9.03 -5.30 -11.07
CA VAL A 28 -8.48 -5.70 -9.77
C VAL A 28 -7.51 -6.85 -9.94
N GLU A 29 -7.89 -7.86 -10.71
CA GLU A 29 -7.05 -9.02 -10.98
C GLU A 29 -5.80 -8.65 -11.79
N ALA A 30 -5.93 -7.74 -12.76
CA ALA A 30 -4.79 -7.21 -13.51
C ALA A 30 -3.79 -6.49 -12.60
N LEU A 31 -4.26 -5.73 -11.60
CA LEU A 31 -3.39 -5.09 -10.63
C LEU A 31 -2.70 -6.12 -9.72
N ARG A 32 -3.42 -7.12 -9.21
CA ARG A 32 -2.83 -8.21 -8.39
C ARG A 32 -1.70 -8.91 -9.12
N GLN A 33 -1.92 -9.29 -10.37
CA GLN A 33 -0.91 -9.91 -11.21
C GLN A 33 0.30 -9.00 -11.42
N ARG A 34 0.07 -7.69 -11.61
CA ARG A 34 1.15 -6.71 -11.73
C ARG A 34 1.98 -6.61 -10.45
N VAL A 35 1.36 -6.62 -9.28
CA VAL A 35 2.05 -6.63 -7.98
C VAL A 35 2.93 -7.87 -7.88
N ALA A 36 2.36 -9.06 -8.10
CA ALA A 36 3.09 -10.33 -8.02
C ALA A 36 4.27 -10.43 -9.00
N GLN A 37 4.18 -9.79 -10.17
CA GLN A 37 5.27 -9.75 -11.16
C GLN A 37 6.39 -8.77 -10.81
N ARG A 38 6.08 -7.68 -10.11
CA ARG A 38 7.01 -6.58 -9.88
C ARG A 38 7.73 -6.67 -8.54
N VAL A 39 7.08 -7.23 -7.53
CA VAL A 39 7.65 -7.38 -6.20
C VAL A 39 8.66 -8.52 -6.21
N VAL A 40 9.90 -8.18 -5.88
CA VAL A 40 11.02 -9.13 -5.84
C VAL A 40 11.50 -9.30 -4.40
N GLU A 41 12.05 -10.47 -4.12
CA GLU A 41 12.64 -10.81 -2.81
C GLU A 41 11.73 -10.54 -1.60
N ALA A 42 10.41 -10.65 -1.76
CA ALA A 42 9.43 -10.43 -0.70
C ALA A 42 9.52 -9.05 0.01
N TYR A 43 9.93 -8.01 -0.71
CA TYR A 43 9.99 -6.64 -0.19
C TYR A 43 9.46 -5.63 -1.22
N CYS A 44 8.55 -4.77 -0.79
CA CYS A 44 7.99 -3.68 -1.59
C CYS A 44 8.33 -2.35 -0.91
N ASP A 45 9.27 -1.62 -1.50
CA ASP A 45 9.62 -0.28 -1.05
C ASP A 45 8.53 0.74 -1.40
N SER A 46 8.61 1.93 -0.79
CA SER A 46 7.59 2.96 -0.95
C SER A 46 7.49 3.49 -2.39
N ALA A 47 8.58 3.46 -3.16
CA ALA A 47 8.60 3.94 -4.54
C ALA A 47 7.88 2.96 -5.48
N LEU A 48 8.15 1.67 -5.33
CA LEU A 48 7.47 0.61 -6.07
C LEU A 48 5.98 0.56 -5.70
N ARG A 49 5.63 0.69 -4.42
CA ARG A 49 4.21 0.76 -4.01
C ARG A 49 3.50 1.93 -4.69
N PHE A 50 4.13 3.11 -4.73
CA PHE A 50 3.57 4.27 -5.41
C PHE A 50 3.42 4.04 -6.92
N GLU A 51 4.40 3.40 -7.57
CA GLU A 51 4.31 3.02 -8.99
C GLU A 51 3.11 2.09 -9.26
N LEU A 52 2.92 1.07 -8.42
CA LEU A 52 1.83 0.10 -8.54
C LEU A 52 0.45 0.75 -8.37
N ILE A 53 0.31 1.65 -7.39
CA ILE A 53 -0.92 2.41 -7.18
C ILE A 53 -1.18 3.31 -8.39
N ARG A 54 -0.15 4.02 -8.87
CA ARG A 54 -0.27 4.90 -10.04
C ARG A 54 -0.67 4.13 -11.30
N TYR A 55 -0.14 2.91 -11.50
CA TYR A 55 -0.56 2.02 -12.57
C TYR A 55 -2.05 1.63 -12.43
N GLY A 56 -2.48 1.25 -11.23
CA GLY A 56 -3.90 0.95 -10.95
C GLY A 56 -4.82 2.13 -11.29
N VAL A 57 -4.40 3.36 -10.98
CA VAL A 57 -5.18 4.56 -11.26
C VAL A 57 -5.18 4.93 -12.74
N ASN A 58 -4.01 4.98 -13.37
CA ASN A 58 -3.88 5.55 -14.71
C ASN A 58 -4.21 4.54 -15.82
N ASP A 59 -3.81 3.29 -15.65
CA ASP A 59 -3.87 2.27 -16.70
C ASP A 59 -5.08 1.36 -16.53
N LEU A 60 -5.57 1.20 -15.29
CA LEU A 60 -6.68 0.32 -14.95
C LEU A 60 -7.95 1.07 -14.49
N ALA A 61 -7.90 2.41 -14.48
CA ALA A 61 -9.01 3.30 -14.12
C ALA A 61 -9.64 3.01 -12.74
N LEU A 62 -8.86 2.48 -11.79
CA LEU A 62 -9.26 2.34 -10.39
C LEU A 62 -9.16 3.70 -9.69
N ASP A 63 -9.99 3.95 -8.67
CA ASP A 63 -9.73 5.06 -7.78
C ASP A 63 -8.48 4.78 -6.91
N SER A 64 -7.83 5.85 -6.44
CA SER A 64 -6.57 5.72 -5.69
C SER A 64 -6.71 4.92 -4.40
N SER A 65 -7.88 4.93 -3.75
CA SER A 65 -8.12 4.19 -2.52
C SER A 65 -8.19 2.70 -2.83
N THR A 66 -8.98 2.32 -3.84
CA THR A 66 -9.09 0.93 -4.30
C THR A 66 -7.75 0.39 -4.78
N ALA A 67 -7.01 1.13 -5.61
CA ALA A 67 -5.69 0.71 -6.07
C ALA A 67 -4.70 0.50 -4.90
N GLY A 68 -4.73 1.38 -3.90
CA GLY A 68 -3.98 1.24 -2.66
C GLY A 68 -4.33 -0.03 -1.89
N HIS A 69 -5.61 -0.25 -1.64
CA HIS A 69 -6.09 -1.43 -0.91
C HIS A 69 -5.78 -2.75 -1.63
N VAL A 70 -5.99 -2.82 -2.95
CA VAL A 70 -5.69 -4.02 -3.73
C VAL A 70 -4.19 -4.32 -3.69
N THR A 71 -3.35 -3.29 -3.86
CA THR A 71 -1.89 -3.42 -3.76
C THR A 71 -1.49 -3.95 -2.38
N ASP A 72 -2.05 -3.36 -1.33
CA ASP A 72 -1.76 -3.74 0.05
C ASP A 72 -2.22 -5.16 0.39
N MET A 73 -3.41 -5.57 -0.07
CA MET A 73 -3.94 -6.92 0.13
C MET A 73 -3.12 -7.97 -0.60
N GLU A 74 -2.63 -7.66 -1.81
CA GLU A 74 -1.81 -8.60 -2.58
C GLU A 74 -0.39 -8.71 -2.00
N LEU A 75 0.17 -7.63 -1.47
CA LEU A 75 1.43 -7.71 -0.73
C LEU A 75 1.28 -8.60 0.51
N ASP A 76 0.17 -8.45 1.24
CA ASP A 76 -0.13 -9.27 2.42
C ASP A 76 -0.33 -10.76 2.04
N SER A 77 -1.01 -11.06 0.93
CA SER A 77 -1.23 -12.44 0.45
C SER A 77 0.07 -13.13 0.04
N LEU A 78 1.02 -12.37 -0.52
CA LEU A 78 2.34 -12.85 -0.93
C LEU A 78 3.34 -12.92 0.23
N GLY A 79 2.98 -12.49 1.44
CA GLY A 79 3.90 -12.42 2.58
C GLY A 79 5.05 -11.43 2.36
N CYS A 80 4.81 -10.39 1.54
CA CYS A 80 5.80 -9.39 1.17
C CYS A 80 5.78 -8.22 2.16
N ALA A 81 6.96 -7.83 2.65
CA ALA A 81 7.07 -6.65 3.49
C ALA A 81 6.68 -5.39 2.72
N ASN A 82 5.73 -4.63 3.27
CA ASN A 82 5.26 -3.37 2.72
C ASN A 82 5.91 -2.22 3.51
N GLU A 83 6.92 -1.57 2.92
CA GLU A 83 7.70 -0.52 3.59
C GLU A 83 6.81 0.60 4.11
N THR A 84 5.85 1.08 3.31
CA THR A 84 4.97 2.18 3.70
C THR A 84 4.14 1.83 4.95
N LYS A 85 3.50 0.66 4.98
CA LYS A 85 2.74 0.21 6.17
C LYS A 85 3.62 0.05 7.41
N LEU A 86 4.84 -0.48 7.24
CA LEU A 86 5.78 -0.66 8.35
C LEU A 86 6.31 0.68 8.88
N LEU A 87 6.48 1.68 8.02
CA LEU A 87 6.84 3.04 8.43
C LEU A 87 5.70 3.73 9.18
N GLU A 88 4.45 3.53 8.76
CA GLU A 88 3.26 4.01 9.49
C GLU A 88 3.15 3.36 10.87
N GLU A 89 3.43 2.06 10.96
CA GLU A 89 3.48 1.34 12.24
C GLU A 89 4.60 1.89 13.14
N LEU A 90 5.79 2.13 12.59
CA LEU A 90 6.91 2.75 13.31
C LEU A 90 6.52 4.14 13.84
N ASP A 91 5.93 4.99 13.01
CA ASP A 91 5.44 6.31 13.45
C ASP A 91 4.40 6.18 14.58
N GLY A 92 3.51 5.19 14.49
CA GLY A 92 2.53 4.90 15.53
C GLY A 92 3.18 4.50 16.86
N LEU A 93 4.22 3.67 16.83
CA LEU A 93 5.00 3.30 18.02
C LEU A 93 5.72 4.51 18.63
N LEU A 94 6.38 5.31 17.79
CA LEU A 94 7.11 6.50 18.24
C LEU A 94 6.17 7.55 18.86
N ARG A 95 4.97 7.75 18.32
CA ARG A 95 3.96 8.61 18.95
C ARG A 95 3.57 8.11 20.34
N ARG A 96 3.29 6.81 20.49
CA ARG A 96 2.93 6.23 21.78
C ARG A 96 4.00 6.45 22.86
N PHE A 97 5.27 6.38 22.50
CA PHE A 97 6.37 6.67 23.44
C PHE A 97 6.49 8.17 23.74
N THR A 98 6.31 9.03 22.74
CA THR A 98 6.70 10.45 22.82
C THR A 98 5.55 11.42 23.08
N ASP A 99 4.29 10.98 23.08
CA ASP A 99 3.13 11.86 23.19
C ASP A 99 3.05 12.62 24.52
N ASN A 100 3.59 12.04 25.61
CA ASN A 100 3.51 12.64 26.94
C ASN A 100 4.61 13.67 27.22
N ASP A 101 5.87 13.39 26.84
CA ASP A 101 7.02 14.20 27.28
C ASP A 101 7.95 14.66 26.15
N LYS A 102 7.63 14.29 24.90
CA LYS A 102 8.45 14.55 23.70
C LYS A 102 9.89 14.09 23.85
N LYS A 103 10.12 12.98 24.54
CA LYS A 103 11.42 12.31 24.64
C LYS A 103 11.33 10.91 24.09
N LEU A 104 12.43 10.48 23.50
CA LEU A 104 12.62 9.10 23.05
C LEU A 104 13.94 8.61 23.65
N ASP A 105 13.86 7.66 24.57
CA ASP A 105 15.05 7.04 25.13
C ASP A 105 15.63 5.96 24.20
N GLN A 106 16.85 5.51 24.51
CA GLN A 106 17.56 4.54 23.67
C GLN A 106 16.87 3.17 23.64
N LYS A 107 16.18 2.79 24.72
CA LYS A 107 15.45 1.52 24.81
C LYS A 107 14.17 1.60 23.97
N GLU A 108 13.39 2.66 24.12
CA GLU A 108 12.17 2.88 23.33
C GLU A 108 12.46 2.92 21.83
N ARG A 109 13.54 3.59 21.43
CA ARG A 109 14.03 3.58 20.04
C ARG A 109 14.38 2.16 19.57
N ALA A 110 15.16 1.42 20.35
CA ALA A 110 15.55 0.06 20.00
C ALA A 110 14.34 -0.87 19.89
N ASP A 111 13.40 -0.78 20.83
CA ASP A 111 12.16 -1.55 20.85
C ASP A 111 11.30 -1.24 19.61
N ALA A 112 11.13 0.05 19.27
CA ALA A 112 10.37 0.47 18.08
C ALA A 112 10.97 -0.11 16.79
N ILE A 113 12.28 0.02 16.60
CA ILE A 113 13.00 -0.49 15.42
C ILE A 113 12.91 -2.02 15.36
N GLN A 114 13.11 -2.69 16.49
CA GLN A 114 13.08 -4.15 16.54
C GLN A 114 11.69 -4.70 16.16
N ILE A 115 10.61 -4.05 16.59
CA ILE A 115 9.23 -4.47 16.27
C ILE A 115 9.00 -4.48 14.75
N VAL A 116 9.43 -3.43 14.04
CA VAL A 116 9.15 -3.29 12.60
C VAL A 116 10.19 -3.99 11.71
N CYS A 117 11.44 -4.13 12.17
CA CYS A 117 12.49 -4.80 11.41
C CYS A 117 12.40 -6.34 11.53
N ARG A 118 11.78 -6.86 12.59
CA ARG A 118 11.57 -8.29 12.73
C ARG A 118 10.45 -8.76 11.77
N PRO A 119 10.67 -9.82 10.97
CA PRO A 119 9.61 -10.40 10.16
C PRO A 119 8.43 -10.87 11.02
N LYS A 120 7.22 -10.48 10.63
CA LYS A 120 5.97 -10.96 11.24
C LYS A 120 5.65 -12.38 10.75
N SER A 121 4.76 -13.07 11.47
CA SER A 121 4.28 -14.40 11.03
C SER A 121 3.70 -14.30 9.62
N GLY A 122 4.14 -15.19 8.72
CA GLY A 122 3.75 -15.18 7.31
C GLY A 122 4.61 -14.29 6.40
N TYR A 123 5.59 -13.55 6.95
CA TYR A 123 6.49 -12.69 6.19
C TYR A 123 7.94 -13.19 6.31
N SER A 124 8.71 -13.07 5.24
CA SER A 124 10.14 -13.42 5.24
C SER A 124 11.04 -12.24 5.61
N LYS A 125 10.55 -11.01 5.47
CA LYS A 125 11.28 -9.76 5.75
C LYS A 125 10.45 -8.84 6.67
N GLY A 126 11.15 -7.98 7.41
CA GLY A 126 10.59 -6.79 8.05
C GLY A 126 11.13 -5.54 7.36
N LEU A 127 10.96 -4.38 8.00
CA LEU A 127 11.51 -3.11 7.52
C LEU A 127 13.05 -3.17 7.48
N VAL A 128 13.66 -2.57 6.46
CA VAL A 128 15.12 -2.44 6.38
C VAL A 128 15.61 -1.53 7.51
N PHE A 129 16.62 -1.99 8.24
CA PHE A 129 17.13 -1.31 9.44
C PHE A 129 17.54 0.15 9.17
N ASP A 130 18.30 0.40 8.10
CA ASP A 130 18.74 1.77 7.75
C ASP A 130 17.56 2.70 7.43
N THR A 131 16.51 2.16 6.80
CA THR A 131 15.27 2.93 6.55
C THR A 131 14.55 3.23 7.86
N ALA A 132 14.45 2.27 8.78
CA ALA A 132 13.85 2.48 10.10
C ALA A 132 14.61 3.56 10.89
N GLU A 133 15.94 3.48 10.94
CA GLU A 133 16.78 4.45 11.65
C GLU A 133 16.64 5.87 11.09
N ARG A 134 16.71 6.01 9.77
CA ARG A 134 16.47 7.28 9.09
C ARG A 134 15.09 7.84 9.43
N ARG A 135 14.05 6.98 9.41
CA ARG A 135 12.69 7.39 9.73
C ARG A 135 12.55 7.88 11.17
N VAL A 136 13.21 7.25 12.14
CA VAL A 136 13.22 7.72 13.54
C VAL A 136 13.77 9.14 13.63
N VAL A 137 14.90 9.42 12.96
CA VAL A 137 15.51 10.76 12.95
C VAL A 137 14.57 11.80 12.32
N GLU A 138 13.99 11.48 11.17
CA GLU A 138 13.01 12.34 10.48
C GLU A 138 11.79 12.62 11.37
N PHE A 139 11.23 11.58 11.99
CA PHE A 139 10.12 11.71 12.94
C PHE A 139 10.49 12.63 14.10
N CYS A 140 11.68 12.45 14.68
CA CYS A 140 12.11 13.26 15.83
C CYS A 140 12.24 14.74 15.46
N ARG A 141 12.84 15.04 14.30
CA ARG A 141 12.96 16.41 13.77
C ARG A 141 11.59 17.03 13.49
N ALA A 142 10.72 16.30 12.80
CA ALA A 142 9.38 16.79 12.43
C ALA A 142 8.50 17.08 13.65
N ASN A 143 8.62 16.28 14.72
CA ASN A 143 7.76 16.35 15.89
C ASN A 143 8.45 17.01 17.12
N ARG A 144 9.66 17.53 16.95
CA ARG A 144 10.49 18.12 18.02
C ARG A 144 10.72 17.19 19.21
N VAL A 145 10.84 15.89 18.94
CA VAL A 145 11.17 14.87 19.95
C VAL A 145 12.66 14.90 20.23
N LYS A 146 13.02 14.89 21.52
CA LYS A 146 14.40 14.88 21.96
C LYS A 146 14.86 13.44 22.20
N VAL A 147 16.03 13.09 21.68
CA VAL A 147 16.70 11.83 21.95
C VAL A 147 17.76 12.00 23.03
N LYS A 148 18.01 10.93 23.78
CA LYS A 148 19.04 10.92 24.83
C LYS A 148 20.44 10.83 24.20
N VAL A 149 21.27 11.87 24.37
CA VAL A 149 22.64 11.95 23.81
C VAL A 149 23.74 11.88 24.88
N GLY A 150 23.38 11.63 26.14
CA GLY A 150 24.32 11.49 27.26
C GLY A 150 23.62 11.20 28.59
N PHE A 151 24.35 11.26 29.70
CA PHE A 151 23.81 10.93 31.03
C PHE A 151 22.61 11.81 31.44
N LEU A 152 22.64 13.11 31.10
CA LEU A 152 21.59 14.10 31.42
C LEU A 152 21.22 15.02 30.25
N ARG A 153 21.69 14.72 29.03
CA ARG A 153 21.55 15.60 27.85
C ARG A 153 20.54 15.02 26.85
N TRP A 154 19.65 15.90 26.37
CA TRP A 154 18.54 15.58 25.47
C TRP A 154 18.50 16.58 24.32
N GLU A 155 18.52 16.10 23.09
CA GLU A 155 18.60 16.96 21.90
C GLU A 155 17.75 16.42 20.77
N ILE A 156 17.31 17.30 19.87
CA ILE A 156 16.69 16.87 18.63
C ILE A 156 17.85 16.45 17.70
N PRO A 157 17.85 15.19 17.20
CA PRO A 157 18.95 14.66 16.39
C PRO A 157 19.02 15.29 14.99
#